data_AF-A0A9D5A2A5-F1
#
_entry.id   AF-A0A9D5A2A5-F1
#
_cell.length_a   1.000
_cell.length_b   1.000
_cell.length_c   1.000
_cell.angle_alpha   90.00
_cell.angle_beta   90.00
_cell.angle_gamma   90.00
#
_symmetry.space_group_name_H-M   'P 1'
#
loop_
_entity.id
_entity.type
_entity.pdbx_description
1 polymer ?
#
loop_
_entity_poly.entity_id
_entity_poly.type
_entity_poly.pdbx_seq_one_letter_code
_entity_poly.pdbx_strand_id
1 'polypeptide(L)'
;MTCTRWLCSHQRSEPDRSRREFDEEESLCRKPNVNEEYLQTFRTKSFIEIFNKAQRQFGKTRTLSLSCSSSSPSPICMNLTDSLLEPRQQIITNITRNFKVHQLLVDYFEASLEACLCCDTILEGIHSTRLSYTRLTRFVNDFNDSNNEKTNTTRKYHKKLVSFSSKLQNNPLSVITAMQLHDLHDKYVELLRKLTSKRKKIKRRLTLISACKKVGGIALATSRGAILIALLIVSLHSVVGLVAAPSIVGGLVGLFIKRIKIRVRRSSNCERLCQQLDAAAKGVFVMINDLDTMSRMVNRLNDEVEHKKMVADVCVKNVRSKCEIVKQVMNEFSDQEGRFLEQLEELEEHVYLCFLMVSKSRRLVMQQII
;
A
#
# COMPACT_ATOMS: atom_id res chain seq x y z
N MET A 1 31.54 10.37 24.74
CA MET A 1 30.83 10.12 26.01
C MET A 1 30.52 8.65 26.09
N THR A 2 31.30 7.99 26.93
CA THR A 2 31.40 6.57 27.24
C THR A 2 30.31 6.15 28.23
N CYS A 3 29.75 4.94 28.10
CA CYS A 3 29.74 3.99 29.23
C CYS A 3 29.42 2.57 28.76
N THR A 4 30.39 1.70 28.93
CA THR A 4 30.38 0.25 28.77
C THR A 4 29.94 -0.46 30.05
N ARG A 5 29.19 -1.55 29.88
CA ARG A 5 29.39 -2.89 30.48
C ARG A 5 29.32 -3.04 32.01
N TRP A 6 28.40 -3.88 32.48
CA TRP A 6 28.62 -4.75 33.65
C TRP A 6 28.16 -6.17 33.31
N LEU A 7 29.14 -7.09 33.34
CA LEU A 7 28.98 -8.53 33.48
C LEU A 7 29.24 -8.85 34.95
N CYS A 8 28.53 -9.83 35.50
CA CYS A 8 29.12 -10.71 36.51
C CYS A 8 28.54 -12.11 36.35
N SER A 9 29.45 -13.03 36.06
CA SER A 9 29.31 -14.47 35.94
C SER A 9 29.20 -15.14 37.31
N HIS A 10 28.50 -16.27 37.38
CA HIS A 10 28.90 -17.34 38.28
C HIS A 10 28.74 -18.69 37.58
N GLN A 11 29.86 -19.40 37.49
CA GLN A 11 29.99 -20.73 36.90
C GLN A 11 30.04 -21.77 38.03
N ARG A 12 29.32 -22.88 37.87
CA ARG A 12 29.56 -24.14 38.59
C ARG A 12 29.23 -25.29 37.63
N SER A 13 30.13 -26.26 37.60
CA SER A 13 30.28 -27.34 36.62
C SER A 13 29.55 -28.64 37.00
N GLU A 14 28.79 -29.20 36.04
CA GLU A 14 28.58 -30.62 35.61
C GLU A 14 28.19 -31.72 36.66
N PRO A 15 27.49 -32.84 36.31
CA PRO A 15 27.43 -33.47 34.98
C PRO A 15 26.07 -34.02 34.46
N ASP A 16 26.03 -34.18 33.14
CA ASP A 16 25.42 -35.26 32.33
C ASP A 16 24.06 -35.88 32.74
N ARG A 17 22.97 -35.46 32.06
CA ARG A 17 21.89 -36.36 31.63
C ARG A 17 20.94 -35.68 30.63
N SER A 18 20.55 -36.46 29.62
CA SER A 18 19.34 -36.29 28.79
C SER A 18 19.42 -35.31 27.59
N ARG A 19 20.07 -35.81 26.54
CA ARG A 19 20.00 -35.34 25.14
C ARG A 19 18.63 -35.62 24.49
N ARG A 20 17.53 -35.28 25.15
CA ARG A 20 16.15 -35.43 24.61
C ARG A 20 15.19 -34.26 24.93
N GLU A 21 15.60 -33.26 25.70
CA GLU A 21 14.74 -32.10 26.02
C GLU A 21 15.09 -30.82 25.22
N PHE A 22 16.12 -30.85 24.37
CA PHE A 22 16.49 -29.69 23.55
C PHE A 22 15.66 -29.51 22.27
N ASP A 23 14.83 -30.49 21.89
CA ASP A 23 14.04 -30.43 20.65
C ASP A 23 12.62 -29.86 20.85
N GLU A 24 12.13 -29.70 22.09
CA GLU A 24 10.78 -29.19 22.36
C GLU A 24 10.72 -27.69 22.72
N GLU A 25 11.81 -27.08 23.18
CA GLU A 25 11.82 -25.64 23.53
C GLU A 25 12.22 -24.71 22.36
N GLU A 26 12.84 -25.20 21.29
CA GLU A 26 13.18 -24.38 20.11
C GLU A 26 11.98 -24.16 19.16
N SER A 27 10.86 -24.86 19.40
CA SER A 27 9.62 -24.78 18.63
C SER A 27 8.83 -23.47 18.84
N LEU A 28 9.05 -22.76 19.96
CA LEU A 28 8.17 -21.66 20.40
C LEU A 28 8.65 -20.24 20.06
N CYS A 29 9.69 -20.07 19.25
CA CYS A 29 10.08 -18.74 18.75
C CYS A 29 10.64 -18.76 17.32
N ARG A 30 10.02 -19.53 16.41
CA ARG A 30 10.30 -19.39 14.98
C ARG A 30 9.77 -18.03 14.52
N LYS A 31 10.65 -17.02 14.45
CA LYS A 31 10.32 -15.73 13.83
C LYS A 31 9.74 -16.03 12.44
N PRO A 32 8.54 -15.53 12.10
CA PRO A 32 7.98 -15.78 10.79
C PRO A 32 8.97 -15.26 9.75
N ASN A 33 9.33 -16.13 8.81
CA ASN A 33 10.16 -15.75 7.69
C ASN A 33 9.35 -14.76 6.84
N VAL A 34 9.75 -13.49 6.81
CA VAL A 34 9.05 -12.41 6.09
C VAL A 34 8.84 -12.77 4.61
N ASN A 35 9.80 -13.48 4.01
CA ASN A 35 9.68 -13.93 2.63
C ASN A 35 8.59 -15.01 2.47
N GLU A 36 8.50 -15.93 3.44
CA GLU A 36 7.44 -16.93 3.44
C GLU A 36 6.06 -16.26 3.62
N GLU A 37 5.94 -15.31 4.55
CA GLU A 37 4.70 -14.56 4.74
C GLU A 37 4.27 -13.82 3.47
N TYR A 38 5.22 -13.17 2.78
CA TYR A 38 4.99 -12.54 1.48
C TYR A 38 4.49 -13.55 0.44
N LEU A 39 5.19 -14.68 0.26
CA LEU A 39 4.79 -15.71 -0.72
C LEU A 39 3.43 -16.33 -0.40
N GLN A 40 3.08 -16.47 0.89
CA GLN A 40 1.77 -16.96 1.29
C GLN A 40 0.63 -15.99 0.93
N THR A 41 0.90 -14.69 0.76
CA THR A 41 -0.15 -13.73 0.35
C THR A 41 -0.75 -14.06 -1.02
N PHE A 42 0.08 -14.51 -1.97
CA PHE A 42 -0.34 -14.92 -3.33
C PHE A 42 -1.18 -16.21 -3.33
N ARG A 43 -1.12 -17.00 -2.26
CA ARG A 43 -1.91 -18.23 -2.09
C ARG A 43 -3.25 -17.99 -1.39
N THR A 44 -3.51 -16.76 -0.94
CA THR A 44 -4.77 -16.45 -0.24
C THR A 44 -5.96 -16.49 -1.19
N LYS A 45 -7.12 -16.94 -0.69
CA LYS A 45 -8.38 -16.95 -1.47
C LYS A 45 -8.72 -15.58 -2.05
N SER A 46 -8.46 -14.51 -1.29
CA SER A 46 -8.72 -13.14 -1.72
C SER A 46 -7.81 -12.69 -2.86
N PHE A 47 -6.55 -13.13 -2.88
CA PHE A 47 -5.65 -12.86 -4.00
C PHE A 47 -6.09 -13.64 -5.25
N ILE A 48 -6.36 -14.93 -5.10
CA ILE A 48 -6.83 -15.76 -6.22
C ILE A 48 -8.15 -15.20 -6.81
N GLU A 49 -9.06 -14.69 -5.99
CA GLU A 49 -10.29 -14.04 -6.46
C GLU A 49 -10.00 -12.77 -7.28
N ILE A 50 -9.14 -11.87 -6.78
CA ILE A 50 -8.83 -10.62 -7.48
C ILE A 50 -8.10 -10.90 -8.80
N PHE A 51 -7.17 -11.86 -8.78
CA PHE A 51 -6.41 -12.30 -9.95
C PHE A 51 -7.34 -12.89 -11.01
N ASN A 52 -8.24 -13.80 -10.63
CA ASN A 52 -9.25 -14.37 -11.55
C ASN A 52 -10.19 -13.31 -12.11
N LYS A 53 -10.59 -12.34 -11.29
CA LYS A 53 -11.46 -11.23 -11.71
C LYS A 53 -10.73 -10.34 -12.71
N ALA A 54 -9.47 -10.03 -12.46
CA ALA A 54 -8.60 -9.32 -13.39
C ALA A 54 -8.52 -10.07 -14.73
N GLN A 55 -8.12 -11.35 -14.72
CA GLN A 55 -8.02 -12.21 -15.91
C GLN A 55 -9.29 -12.25 -16.77
N ARG A 56 -10.48 -12.29 -16.14
CA ARG A 56 -11.75 -12.24 -16.87
C ARG A 56 -11.96 -10.92 -17.59
N GLN A 57 -11.52 -9.80 -17.03
CA GLN A 57 -11.59 -8.50 -17.72
C GLN A 57 -10.62 -8.46 -18.90
N PHE A 58 -9.42 -9.00 -18.75
CA PHE A 58 -8.48 -9.16 -19.87
C PHE A 58 -9.09 -9.96 -21.03
N GLY A 59 -9.72 -11.09 -20.73
CA GLY A 59 -10.40 -11.91 -21.73
C GLY A 59 -11.47 -11.13 -22.50
N LYS A 60 -12.27 -10.31 -21.80
CA LYS A 60 -13.31 -9.46 -22.41
C LYS A 60 -12.74 -8.34 -23.26
N THR A 61 -11.74 -7.61 -22.76
CA THR A 61 -11.11 -6.49 -23.49
C THR A 61 -10.41 -6.99 -24.75
N ARG A 62 -9.80 -8.18 -24.70
CA ARG A 62 -9.19 -8.81 -25.88
C ARG A 62 -10.24 -9.13 -26.95
N THR A 63 -11.40 -9.68 -26.58
CA THR A 63 -12.52 -9.94 -27.51
C THR A 63 -13.07 -8.66 -28.13
N LEU A 64 -13.23 -7.58 -27.35
CA LEU A 64 -13.69 -6.29 -27.85
C LEU A 64 -12.68 -5.60 -28.78
N SER A 65 -11.38 -5.71 -28.48
CA SER A 65 -10.30 -5.16 -29.33
C SER A 65 -10.20 -5.87 -30.68
N LEU A 66 -10.54 -7.17 -30.75
CA LEU A 66 -10.54 -7.96 -31.99
C LEU A 66 -11.72 -7.59 -32.91
N SER A 67 -12.79 -7.00 -32.38
CA SER A 67 -13.92 -6.51 -33.18
C SER A 67 -13.66 -5.13 -33.81
N CYS A 68 -12.65 -4.39 -33.34
CA CYS A 68 -12.28 -3.08 -33.88
C CYS A 68 -11.07 -3.19 -34.82
N SER A 69 -11.33 -3.52 -36.09
CA SER A 69 -10.32 -3.46 -37.15
C SER A 69 -10.07 -2.02 -37.57
N SER A 70 -9.14 -1.32 -36.91
CA SER A 70 -8.53 -0.11 -37.47
C SER A 70 -7.05 -0.04 -37.12
N SER A 71 -6.27 0.35 -38.12
CA SER A 71 -4.82 0.32 -38.20
C SER A 71 -4.16 1.34 -37.26
N SER A 72 -4.03 1.01 -35.98
CA SER A 72 -3.06 1.56 -35.00
C SER A 72 -3.17 0.75 -33.71
N PRO A 73 -2.07 0.55 -32.94
CA PRO A 73 -2.15 -0.14 -31.66
C PRO A 73 -2.89 0.78 -30.67
N SER A 74 -4.21 0.62 -30.56
CA SER A 74 -4.94 1.29 -29.49
C SER A 74 -4.46 0.72 -28.16
N PRO A 75 -4.09 1.57 -27.18
CA PRO A 75 -3.75 1.09 -25.84
C PRO A 75 -4.96 0.31 -25.33
N ILE A 76 -4.73 -0.91 -24.89
CA ILE A 76 -5.75 -1.72 -24.24
C ILE A 76 -6.05 -0.99 -22.94
N CYS A 77 -7.03 -0.08 -22.93
CA CYS A 77 -7.40 0.67 -21.74
C CYS A 77 -7.92 -0.32 -20.71
N MET A 78 -7.09 -0.60 -19.72
CA MET A 78 -7.36 -1.58 -18.68
C MET A 78 -7.94 -0.83 -17.51
N ASN A 79 -9.24 -0.53 -17.58
CA ASN A 79 -9.93 0.06 -16.45
C ASN A 79 -10.27 -1.05 -15.42
N LEU A 80 -9.23 -1.66 -14.82
CA LEU A 80 -9.42 -2.63 -13.76
C LEU A 80 -9.85 -1.93 -12.48
N THR A 81 -9.47 -0.66 -12.27
CA THR A 81 -9.93 0.16 -11.14
C THR A 81 -11.44 0.10 -10.96
N ASP A 82 -12.24 0.34 -11.99
CA ASP A 82 -13.71 0.31 -11.87
C ASP A 82 -14.26 -1.05 -11.44
N SER A 83 -13.55 -2.13 -11.78
CA SER A 83 -13.99 -3.49 -11.50
C SER A 83 -13.45 -4.04 -10.18
N LEU A 84 -12.19 -3.74 -9.82
CA LEU A 84 -11.46 -4.35 -8.71
C LEU A 84 -11.49 -3.51 -7.44
N LEU A 85 -11.60 -2.18 -7.57
CA LEU A 85 -11.54 -1.26 -6.43
C LEU A 85 -12.81 -1.35 -5.60
N GLU A 86 -12.68 -1.85 -4.37
CA GLU A 86 -13.79 -1.99 -3.44
C GLU A 86 -13.53 -1.28 -2.09
N PRO A 87 -14.48 -0.54 -1.52
CA PRO A 87 -15.76 -0.16 -2.10
C PRO A 87 -15.56 0.75 -3.31
N ARG A 88 -16.43 0.58 -4.31
CA ARG A 88 -16.41 1.38 -5.55
C ARG A 88 -16.45 2.87 -5.26
N GLN A 89 -15.83 3.66 -6.14
CA GLN A 89 -15.74 5.11 -5.95
C GLN A 89 -17.11 5.79 -5.84
N GLN A 90 -18.12 5.33 -6.58
CA GLN A 90 -19.49 5.84 -6.47
C GLN A 90 -20.03 5.73 -5.05
N ILE A 91 -19.81 4.60 -4.37
CA ILE A 91 -20.25 4.37 -2.98
C ILE A 91 -19.55 5.36 -2.04
N ILE A 92 -18.23 5.54 -2.20
CA ILE A 92 -17.47 6.52 -1.40
C ILE A 92 -18.03 7.93 -1.59
N THR A 93 -18.27 8.34 -2.83
CA THR A 93 -18.77 9.70 -3.10
C THR A 93 -20.16 9.91 -2.53
N ASN A 94 -21.03 8.90 -2.56
CA ASN A 94 -22.35 8.96 -1.95
C ASN A 94 -22.25 9.12 -0.42
N ILE A 95 -21.41 8.32 0.24
CA ILE A 95 -21.20 8.39 1.68
C ILE A 95 -20.58 9.74 2.07
N THR A 96 -19.60 10.22 1.33
CA THR A 96 -18.93 11.51 1.62
C THR A 96 -19.87 12.70 1.47
N ARG A 97 -20.87 12.63 0.57
CA ARG A 97 -21.91 13.67 0.42
C ARG A 97 -22.96 13.60 1.52
N ASN A 98 -23.39 12.39 1.90
CA ASN A 98 -24.50 12.22 2.85
C ASN A 98 -24.08 12.23 4.32
N PHE A 99 -22.81 11.94 4.61
CA PHE A 99 -22.27 11.89 5.96
C PHE A 99 -21.24 13.00 6.19
N LYS A 100 -21.14 13.47 7.43
CA LYS A 100 -20.11 14.44 7.82
C LYS A 100 -18.76 13.75 8.00
N VAL A 101 -18.10 13.45 6.89
CA VAL A 101 -16.77 12.83 6.84
C VAL A 101 -15.68 13.91 7.01
N HIS A 102 -14.61 13.60 7.73
CA HIS A 102 -13.48 14.52 7.89
C HIS A 102 -12.67 14.60 6.59
N GLN A 103 -12.25 15.81 6.17
CA GLN A 103 -11.52 16.02 4.90
C GLN A 103 -10.37 15.05 4.67
N LEU A 104 -9.50 14.83 5.67
CA LEU A 104 -8.39 13.87 5.54
C LEU A 104 -8.80 12.42 5.20
N LEU A 105 -10.03 12.01 5.50
CA LEU A 105 -10.55 10.70 5.06
C LEU A 105 -11.00 10.74 3.60
N VAL A 106 -11.52 11.87 3.14
CA VAL A 106 -11.79 12.12 1.71
C VAL A 106 -10.49 12.09 0.92
N ASP A 107 -9.46 12.81 1.39
CA ASP A 107 -8.12 12.82 0.80
C ASP A 107 -7.52 11.41 0.74
N TYR A 108 -7.79 10.55 1.74
CA TYR A 108 -7.40 9.14 1.72
C TYR A 108 -8.13 8.33 0.64
N PHE A 109 -9.44 8.52 0.47
CA PHE A 109 -10.18 7.80 -0.57
C PHE A 109 -9.80 8.25 -1.97
N GLU A 110 -9.44 9.51 -2.14
CA GLU A 110 -8.88 10.04 -3.38
C GLU A 110 -7.49 9.47 -3.66
N ALA A 111 -6.58 9.49 -2.68
CA ALA A 111 -5.27 8.85 -2.79
C ALA A 111 -5.37 7.35 -3.11
N SER A 112 -6.31 6.62 -2.50
CA SER A 112 -6.50 5.20 -2.82
C SER A 112 -7.07 4.96 -4.22
N LEU A 113 -7.86 5.88 -4.77
CA LEU A 113 -8.28 5.81 -6.17
C LEU A 113 -7.09 6.07 -7.10
N GLU A 114 -6.29 7.10 -6.83
CA GLU A 114 -5.09 7.42 -7.61
C GLU A 114 -4.07 6.27 -7.61
N ALA A 115 -3.89 5.58 -6.48
CA ALA A 115 -3.03 4.40 -6.40
C ALA A 115 -3.49 3.30 -7.36
N CYS A 116 -4.80 3.05 -7.44
CA CYS A 116 -5.36 2.06 -8.36
C CYS A 116 -5.28 2.50 -9.84
N LEU A 117 -5.45 3.78 -10.13
CA LEU A 117 -5.25 4.30 -11.49
C LEU A 117 -3.77 4.19 -11.93
N CYS A 118 -2.83 4.42 -11.01
CA CYS A 118 -1.43 4.14 -11.24
C CYS A 118 -1.18 2.65 -11.53
N CYS A 119 -1.86 1.75 -10.81
CA CYS A 119 -1.80 0.32 -11.07
C CYS A 119 -2.30 -0.05 -12.47
N ASP A 120 -3.40 0.57 -12.94
CA ASP A 120 -3.89 0.39 -14.32
C ASP A 120 -2.82 0.81 -15.34
N THR A 121 -2.17 1.96 -15.14
CA THR A 121 -1.10 2.43 -16.03
C THR A 121 0.10 1.48 -16.04
N ILE A 122 0.46 0.92 -14.88
CA ILE A 122 1.54 -0.07 -14.78
C ILE A 122 1.17 -1.35 -15.54
N LEU A 123 -0.05 -1.85 -15.39
CA LEU A 123 -0.53 -3.01 -16.14
C LEU A 123 -0.49 -2.76 -17.65
N GLU A 124 -0.93 -1.60 -18.12
CA GLU A 124 -0.85 -1.24 -19.54
C GLU A 124 0.59 -1.28 -20.06
N GLY A 125 1.55 -0.75 -19.28
CA GLY A 125 2.97 -0.83 -19.57
C GLY A 125 3.48 -2.27 -19.61
N ILE A 126 3.08 -3.11 -18.64
CA ILE A 126 3.41 -4.53 -18.58
C ILE A 126 2.94 -5.26 -19.83
N HIS A 127 1.66 -5.13 -20.18
CA HIS A 127 1.10 -5.84 -21.32
C HIS A 127 1.69 -5.39 -22.65
N SER A 128 1.88 -4.08 -22.81
CA SER A 128 2.53 -3.52 -23.99
C SER A 128 3.98 -4.02 -24.13
N THR A 129 4.70 -4.12 -23.02
CA THR A 129 6.06 -4.65 -22.98
C THR A 129 6.09 -6.14 -23.32
N ARG A 130 5.20 -6.94 -22.70
CA ARG A 130 5.07 -8.38 -22.97
C ARG A 130 4.78 -8.64 -24.45
N LEU A 131 3.80 -7.93 -25.04
CA LEU A 131 3.46 -8.06 -26.46
C LEU A 131 4.64 -7.70 -27.37
N SER A 132 5.41 -6.67 -27.00
CA SER A 132 6.59 -6.24 -27.74
C SER A 132 7.67 -7.32 -27.68
N TYR A 133 7.99 -7.83 -26.49
CA TYR A 133 8.98 -8.88 -26.28
C TYR A 133 8.59 -10.20 -26.96
N THR A 134 7.37 -10.70 -26.81
CA THR A 134 6.95 -11.94 -27.49
C THR A 134 7.04 -11.83 -29.01
N ARG A 135 6.78 -10.64 -29.59
CA ARG A 135 6.97 -10.39 -31.03
C ARG A 135 8.44 -10.38 -31.43
N LEU A 136 9.33 -9.90 -30.55
CA LEU A 136 10.77 -9.92 -30.77
C LEU A 136 11.28 -11.37 -30.74
N THR A 137 10.88 -12.15 -29.76
CA THR A 137 11.30 -13.55 -29.57
C THR A 137 10.92 -14.44 -30.72
N ARG A 138 9.65 -14.43 -31.16
CA ARG A 138 9.24 -15.23 -32.33
C ARG A 138 10.11 -14.94 -33.55
N PHE A 139 10.45 -13.67 -33.74
CA PHE A 139 11.31 -13.25 -34.84
C PHE A 139 12.78 -13.71 -34.71
N VAL A 140 13.28 -13.90 -33.48
CA VAL A 140 14.60 -14.49 -33.20
C VAL A 140 14.58 -16.02 -33.29
N ASN A 141 13.51 -16.69 -32.89
CA ASN A 141 13.41 -18.15 -33.00
C ASN A 141 13.24 -18.60 -34.46
N ASP A 142 12.34 -17.97 -35.23
CA ASP A 142 12.20 -18.19 -36.69
C ASP A 142 13.53 -17.97 -37.45
N PHE A 143 14.45 -17.19 -36.85
CA PHE A 143 15.77 -16.94 -37.39
C PHE A 143 16.76 -18.08 -37.15
N ASN A 144 16.80 -18.62 -35.93
CA ASN A 144 17.72 -19.69 -35.58
C ASN A 144 17.43 -20.96 -36.41
N ASP A 145 16.15 -21.20 -36.71
CA ASP A 145 15.73 -22.31 -37.57
C ASP A 145 16.09 -22.13 -39.05
N SER A 146 16.22 -20.89 -39.54
CA SER A 146 16.51 -20.58 -40.96
C SER A 146 18.00 -20.39 -41.29
N ASN A 147 18.89 -20.54 -40.30
CA ASN A 147 20.34 -20.35 -40.45
C ASN A 147 21.10 -21.53 -41.09
N ASN A 148 20.40 -22.56 -41.59
CA ASN A 148 21.02 -23.65 -42.34
C ASN A 148 21.47 -23.26 -43.78
N GLU A 149 21.12 -22.08 -44.29
CA GLU A 149 21.56 -21.61 -45.63
C GLU A 149 22.61 -20.48 -45.58
N LYS A 150 23.78 -20.74 -46.18
CA LYS A 150 25.05 -20.00 -45.97
C LYS A 150 25.25 -18.67 -46.72
N THR A 151 24.37 -18.23 -47.62
CA THR A 151 24.79 -17.25 -48.65
C THR A 151 24.32 -15.80 -48.48
N ASN A 152 23.62 -15.41 -47.41
CA ASN A 152 23.19 -14.00 -47.24
C ASN A 152 23.01 -13.52 -45.78
N THR A 153 23.80 -14.07 -44.86
CA THR A 153 23.67 -13.89 -43.41
C THR A 153 23.81 -12.44 -42.95
N THR A 154 24.87 -11.72 -43.33
CA THR A 154 25.16 -10.37 -42.79
C THR A 154 24.07 -9.33 -43.10
N ARG A 155 23.52 -9.32 -44.33
CA ARG A 155 22.42 -8.41 -44.71
C ARG A 155 21.12 -8.75 -43.97
N LYS A 156 20.86 -10.05 -43.73
CA LYS A 156 19.73 -10.51 -42.92
C LYS A 156 19.90 -10.04 -41.47
N TYR A 157 21.05 -10.29 -40.83
CA TYR A 157 21.36 -9.82 -39.47
C TYR A 157 21.19 -8.30 -39.32
N HIS A 158 21.69 -7.51 -40.28
CA HIS A 158 21.51 -6.06 -40.29
C HIS A 158 20.04 -5.65 -40.23
N LYS A 159 19.23 -6.16 -41.17
CA LYS A 159 17.80 -5.82 -41.26
C LYS A 159 17.03 -6.23 -39.99
N LYS A 160 17.42 -7.35 -39.37
CA LYS A 160 16.83 -7.85 -38.12
C LYS A 160 17.16 -6.97 -36.93
N LEU A 161 18.41 -6.57 -36.77
CA LEU A 161 18.83 -5.66 -35.71
C LEU A 161 18.17 -4.28 -35.85
N VAL A 162 18.06 -3.75 -37.07
CA VAL A 162 17.34 -2.49 -37.32
C VAL A 162 15.87 -2.62 -36.91
N SER A 163 15.22 -3.73 -37.27
CA SER A 163 13.84 -4.03 -36.84
C SER A 163 13.73 -4.14 -35.31
N PHE A 164 14.65 -4.86 -34.67
CA PHE A 164 14.69 -5.04 -33.21
C PHE A 164 14.88 -3.70 -32.49
N SER A 165 15.92 -2.94 -32.84
CA SER A 165 16.18 -1.58 -32.34
C SER A 165 14.96 -0.67 -32.54
N SER A 166 14.37 -0.64 -33.75
CA SER A 166 13.21 0.21 -34.04
C SER A 166 11.98 -0.12 -33.18
N LYS A 167 11.78 -1.39 -32.81
CA LYS A 167 10.67 -1.83 -31.95
C LYS A 167 10.91 -1.52 -30.48
N LEU A 168 12.17 -1.44 -30.05
CA LEU A 168 12.56 -1.03 -28.70
C LEU A 168 12.59 0.50 -28.52
N GLN A 169 12.54 1.29 -29.60
CA GLN A 169 12.52 2.75 -29.52
C GLN A 169 11.41 3.27 -28.59
N ASN A 170 10.24 2.63 -28.65
CA ASN A 170 9.07 2.96 -27.84
C ASN A 170 8.95 1.99 -26.67
N ASN A 171 9.74 2.21 -25.62
CA ASN A 171 9.67 1.43 -24.39
C ASN A 171 8.37 1.79 -23.62
N PRO A 172 7.38 0.89 -23.51
CA PRO A 172 6.12 1.20 -22.83
C PRO A 172 6.27 1.47 -21.33
N LEU A 173 7.33 0.95 -20.70
CA LEU A 173 7.62 1.21 -19.29
C LEU A 173 8.18 2.62 -19.06
N SER A 174 8.74 3.26 -20.09
CA SER A 174 9.23 4.64 -20.01
C SER A 174 8.10 5.66 -19.84
N VAL A 175 6.88 5.31 -20.27
CA VAL A 175 5.67 6.12 -20.05
C VAL A 175 5.36 6.21 -18.56
N ILE A 176 5.63 5.14 -17.80
CA ILE A 176 5.55 5.12 -16.34
C ILE A 176 6.85 5.76 -15.83
N THR A 177 6.98 7.06 -16.03
CA THR A 177 8.22 7.75 -15.66
C THR A 177 8.43 7.66 -14.14
N ALA A 178 9.67 7.43 -13.73
CA ALA A 178 10.06 7.49 -12.32
C ALA A 178 9.62 8.81 -11.65
N MET A 179 9.51 9.89 -12.43
CA MET A 179 8.98 11.18 -11.99
C MET A 179 7.52 11.10 -11.52
N GLN A 180 6.62 10.46 -12.30
CA GLN A 180 5.21 10.30 -11.91
C GLN A 180 5.06 9.47 -10.63
N LEU A 181 5.84 8.40 -10.48
CA LEU A 181 5.83 7.56 -9.27
C LEU A 181 6.39 8.32 -8.06
N HIS A 182 7.43 9.13 -8.26
CA HIS A 182 8.03 9.96 -7.21
C HIS A 182 7.07 11.05 -6.73
N ASP A 183 6.42 11.76 -7.65
CA ASP A 183 5.43 12.81 -7.30
C ASP A 183 4.26 12.21 -6.50
N LEU A 184 3.79 11.02 -6.88
CA LEU A 184 2.74 10.30 -6.17
C LEU A 184 3.19 9.87 -4.78
N HIS A 185 4.42 9.37 -4.66
CA HIS A 185 5.03 9.00 -3.38
C HIS A 185 5.07 10.20 -2.42
N ASP A 186 5.58 11.35 -2.87
CA ASP A 186 5.69 12.55 -2.04
C ASP A 186 4.31 13.05 -1.57
N LYS A 187 3.31 13.00 -2.45
CA LYS A 187 1.92 13.30 -2.10
C LYS A 187 1.41 12.37 -0.98
N TYR A 188 1.72 11.08 -1.05
CA TYR A 188 1.28 10.11 -0.03
C TYR A 188 2.01 10.26 1.28
N VAL A 189 3.32 10.53 1.28
CA VAL A 189 4.10 10.84 2.48
C VAL A 189 3.52 12.07 3.20
N GLU A 190 3.19 13.12 2.44
CA GLU A 190 2.57 14.32 2.97
C GLU A 190 1.18 14.03 3.57
N LEU A 191 0.35 13.22 2.89
CA LEU A 191 -0.94 12.79 3.42
C LEU A 191 -0.80 11.97 4.71
N LEU A 192 0.13 11.01 4.75
CA LEU A 192 0.43 10.21 5.93
C LEU A 192 0.83 11.09 7.12
N ARG A 193 1.65 12.11 6.87
CA ARG A 193 2.06 13.10 7.86
C ARG A 193 0.86 13.88 8.40
N LYS A 194 -0.04 14.36 7.53
CA LYS A 194 -1.27 15.08 7.92
C LYS A 194 -2.18 14.19 8.78
N LEU A 195 -2.44 12.96 8.35
CA LEU A 195 -3.25 11.96 9.07
C LEU A 195 -2.67 11.68 10.46
N THR A 196 -1.38 11.36 10.52
CA THR A 196 -0.68 11.02 11.77
C THR A 196 -0.64 12.21 12.74
N SER A 197 -0.37 13.41 12.24
CA SER A 197 -0.37 14.64 13.03
C SER A 197 -1.75 14.94 13.62
N LYS A 198 -2.81 14.82 12.82
CA LYS A 198 -4.19 15.02 13.30
C LYS A 198 -4.59 13.98 14.33
N ARG A 199 -4.28 12.70 14.09
CA ARG A 199 -4.48 11.60 15.05
C ARG A 199 -3.79 11.90 16.38
N LYS A 200 -2.52 12.31 16.36
CA LYS A 200 -1.74 12.65 17.56
C LYS A 200 -2.37 13.82 18.33
N LYS A 201 -2.84 14.86 17.63
CA LYS A 201 -3.55 16.01 18.25
C LYS A 201 -4.84 15.58 18.94
N ILE A 202 -5.64 14.71 18.31
CA ILE A 202 -6.89 14.20 18.89
C ILE A 202 -6.61 13.31 20.10
N LYS A 203 -5.65 12.37 19.99
CA LYS A 203 -5.24 11.50 21.09
C LYS A 203 -4.82 12.30 22.33
N ARG A 204 -3.99 13.35 22.16
CA ARG A 204 -3.60 14.27 23.24
C ARG A 204 -4.81 14.92 23.92
N ARG A 205 -5.81 15.38 23.15
CA ARG A 205 -7.04 15.97 23.70
C ARG A 205 -7.86 14.95 24.50
N LEU A 206 -7.98 13.72 24.00
CA LEU A 206 -8.68 12.64 24.71
C LEU A 206 -7.98 12.29 26.03
N THR A 207 -6.64 12.21 26.03
CA THR A 207 -5.85 11.99 27.24
C THR A 207 -6.08 13.11 28.26
N LEU A 208 -6.11 14.37 27.83
CA LEU A 208 -6.39 15.51 28.71
C LEU A 208 -7.80 15.46 29.28
N ILE A 209 -8.82 15.15 28.46
CA ILE A 209 -10.20 14.98 28.94
C ILE A 209 -10.27 13.85 29.98
N SER A 210 -9.60 12.72 29.74
CA SER A 210 -9.54 11.60 30.68
C SER A 210 -8.89 12.00 32.00
N ALA A 211 -7.77 12.72 31.96
CA ALA A 211 -7.11 13.25 33.15
C ALA A 211 -8.02 14.22 33.93
N CYS A 212 -8.68 15.16 33.26
CA CYS A 212 -9.63 16.08 33.91
C CYS A 212 -10.83 15.35 34.53
N LYS A 213 -11.31 14.25 33.92
CA LYS A 213 -12.38 13.42 34.51
C LYS A 213 -11.91 12.75 35.81
N LYS A 214 -10.68 12.23 35.85
CA LYS A 214 -10.10 11.62 37.06
C LYS A 214 -9.99 12.65 38.19
N VAL A 215 -9.39 13.80 37.90
CA VAL A 215 -9.22 14.88 38.89
C VAL A 215 -10.58 15.42 39.37
N GLY A 216 -11.52 15.64 38.45
CA GLY A 216 -12.87 16.09 38.79
C GLY A 216 -13.64 15.08 39.64
N GLY A 217 -13.46 13.77 39.39
CA GLY A 217 -14.04 12.71 40.21
C GLY A 217 -13.52 12.75 41.65
N ILE A 218 -12.20 12.92 41.82
CA ILE A 218 -11.56 13.05 43.14
C ILE A 218 -12.09 14.31 43.86
N ALA A 219 -12.12 15.46 43.18
CA ALA A 219 -12.59 16.71 43.76
C ALA A 219 -14.08 16.66 44.17
N LEU A 220 -14.93 15.96 43.40
CA LEU A 220 -16.33 15.77 43.76
C LEU A 220 -16.51 14.82 44.96
N ALA A 221 -15.68 13.78 45.07
CA ALA A 221 -15.71 12.88 46.21
C ALA A 221 -15.29 13.59 47.50
N THR A 222 -14.22 14.40 47.45
CA THR A 222 -13.77 15.20 48.60
C THR A 222 -14.77 16.28 49.00
N SER A 223 -15.37 16.98 48.03
CA SER A 223 -16.36 18.03 48.33
C SER A 223 -17.62 17.47 48.99
N ARG A 224 -18.07 16.26 48.60
CA ARG A 224 -19.23 15.61 49.25
C ARG A 224 -18.97 15.31 50.72
N GLY A 225 -17.76 14.83 51.05
CA GLY A 225 -17.35 14.63 52.44
C GLY A 225 -17.36 15.94 53.23
N ALA A 226 -16.76 17.00 52.68
CA ALA A 226 -16.73 18.32 53.32
C ALA A 226 -18.13 18.92 53.54
N ILE A 227 -19.03 18.79 52.56
CA ILE A 227 -20.42 19.28 52.67
C ILE A 227 -21.18 18.53 53.77
N LEU A 228 -21.05 17.20 53.85
CA LEU A 228 -21.70 16.42 54.91
C LEU A 228 -21.20 16.84 56.31
N ILE A 229 -19.89 17.04 56.47
CA ILE A 229 -19.30 17.51 57.73
C ILE A 229 -19.84 18.91 58.09
N ALA A 230 -19.87 19.84 57.14
CA ALA A 230 -20.39 21.19 57.36
C ALA A 230 -21.89 21.19 57.75
N LEU A 231 -22.71 20.35 57.10
CA LEU A 231 -24.13 20.19 57.43
C LEU A 231 -24.34 19.65 58.85
N LEU A 232 -23.53 18.70 59.30
CA LEU A 232 -23.57 18.18 60.67
C LEU A 232 -23.26 19.29 61.69
N ILE A 233 -22.22 20.09 61.45
CA ILE A 233 -21.86 21.22 62.33
C ILE A 233 -23.00 22.24 62.40
N VAL A 234 -23.58 22.62 61.26
CA VAL A 234 -24.71 23.58 61.22
C VAL A 234 -25.94 23.02 61.93
N SER A 235 -26.25 21.74 61.74
CA SER A 235 -27.37 21.07 62.43
C SER A 235 -27.20 21.03 63.95
N LEU A 236 -25.95 20.94 64.44
CA LEU A 236 -25.65 21.00 65.88
C LEU A 236 -25.75 22.41 66.44
N HIS A 237 -25.52 23.45 65.63
CA HIS A 237 -25.42 24.84 66.10
C HIS A 237 -26.62 25.74 65.73
N SER A 238 -27.61 25.27 64.95
CA SER A 238 -28.74 26.11 64.52
C SER A 238 -30.09 25.55 64.93
N VAL A 239 -30.80 26.27 65.81
CA VAL A 239 -32.23 26.06 66.13
C VAL A 239 -33.14 26.91 65.23
N VAL A 240 -32.61 27.82 64.40
CA VAL A 240 -33.45 28.67 63.53
C VAL A 240 -32.79 28.85 62.17
N GLY A 241 -33.49 28.47 61.10
CA GLY A 241 -33.15 28.87 59.74
C GLY A 241 -33.29 27.80 58.65
N LEU A 242 -34.28 26.92 58.74
CA LEU A 242 -34.71 26.11 57.61
C LEU A 242 -35.72 26.93 56.81
N VAL A 243 -35.34 27.39 55.61
CA VAL A 243 -36.17 27.75 54.44
C VAL A 243 -35.40 28.80 53.63
N ALA A 244 -34.76 28.36 52.53
CA ALA A 244 -34.43 29.13 51.31
C ALA A 244 -33.38 28.44 50.40
N ALA A 245 -32.80 27.28 50.76
CA ALA A 245 -31.69 26.68 50.02
C ALA A 245 -31.99 25.83 48.75
N PRO A 246 -33.19 25.23 48.50
CA PRO A 246 -33.30 24.23 47.42
C PRO A 246 -33.25 24.76 45.98
N SER A 247 -33.64 26.02 45.73
CA SER A 247 -33.91 26.49 44.36
C SER A 247 -32.66 26.86 43.55
N ILE A 248 -31.56 27.26 44.20
CA ILE A 248 -30.31 27.65 43.51
C ILE A 248 -29.50 26.41 43.09
N VAL A 249 -29.64 25.29 43.81
CA VAL A 249 -28.89 24.06 43.57
C VAL A 249 -29.42 23.31 42.33
N GLY A 250 -30.74 23.31 42.08
CA GLY A 250 -31.35 22.61 40.94
C GLY A 250 -30.92 23.15 39.56
N GLY A 251 -30.83 24.47 39.41
CA GLY A 251 -30.43 25.13 38.15
C GLY A 251 -28.96 24.88 37.77
N LEU A 252 -28.06 24.90 38.76
CA LEU A 252 -26.64 24.60 38.57
C LEU A 252 -26.45 23.13 38.15
N VAL A 253 -27.12 22.20 38.81
CA VAL A 253 -27.05 20.76 38.48
C VAL A 253 -27.50 20.48 37.04
N GLY A 254 -28.59 21.11 36.57
CA GLY A 254 -29.05 20.99 35.18
C GLY A 254 -28.02 21.48 34.15
N LEU A 255 -27.36 22.61 34.42
CA LEU A 255 -26.27 23.13 33.58
C LEU A 255 -25.04 22.21 33.58
N PHE A 256 -24.68 21.63 34.73
CA PHE A 256 -23.59 20.66 34.84
C PHE A 256 -23.88 19.37 34.05
N ILE A 257 -25.09 18.81 34.15
CA ILE A 257 -25.49 17.61 33.39
C ILE A 257 -25.44 17.88 31.88
N LYS A 258 -25.93 19.04 31.41
CA LYS A 258 -25.86 19.44 30.00
C LYS A 258 -24.40 19.59 29.51
N ARG A 259 -23.52 20.19 30.33
CA ARG A 259 -22.09 20.34 30.03
C ARG A 259 -21.35 19.00 30.00
N ILE A 260 -21.68 18.07 30.90
CA ILE A 260 -21.14 16.70 30.92
C ILE A 260 -21.56 15.96 29.66
N LYS A 261 -22.85 15.99 29.29
CA LYS A 261 -23.38 15.34 28.07
C LYS A 261 -22.68 15.83 26.80
N ILE A 262 -22.45 17.15 26.68
CA ILE A 262 -21.70 17.74 25.55
C ILE A 262 -20.23 17.27 25.54
N ARG A 263 -19.56 17.22 26.71
CA ARG A 263 -18.17 16.78 26.82
C ARG A 263 -18.01 15.29 26.51
N VAL A 264 -18.95 14.45 26.94
CA VAL A 264 -18.98 13.01 26.64
C VAL A 264 -19.18 12.79 25.13
N ARG A 265 -20.18 13.44 24.51
CA ARG A 265 -20.41 13.33 23.06
C ARG A 265 -19.22 13.85 22.23
N ARG A 266 -18.53 14.91 22.67
CA ARG A 266 -17.30 15.38 22.02
C ARG A 266 -16.15 14.37 22.17
N SER A 267 -16.04 13.70 23.31
CA SER A 267 -15.04 12.65 23.56
C SER A 267 -15.27 11.45 22.64
N SER A 268 -16.50 10.94 22.56
CA SER A 268 -16.83 9.79 21.70
C SER A 268 -16.60 10.08 20.21
N ASN A 269 -16.97 11.28 19.74
CA ASN A 269 -16.72 11.68 18.36
C ASN A 269 -15.21 11.82 18.05
N CYS A 270 -14.42 12.32 19.02
CA CYS A 270 -12.98 12.39 18.88
C CYS A 270 -12.33 11.00 18.86
N GLU A 271 -12.83 10.06 19.66
CA GLU A 271 -12.35 8.68 19.69
C GLU A 271 -12.61 7.95 18.38
N ARG A 272 -13.85 8.04 17.85
CA ARG A 272 -14.19 7.51 16.52
C ARG A 272 -13.32 8.11 15.42
N LEU A 273 -13.17 9.44 15.40
CA LEU A 273 -12.31 10.10 14.42
C LEU A 273 -10.83 9.68 14.58
N CYS A 274 -10.37 9.40 15.80
CA CYS A 274 -9.02 8.88 16.03
C CYS A 274 -8.83 7.49 15.39
N GLN A 275 -9.82 6.61 15.50
CA GLN A 275 -9.81 5.28 14.88
C GLN A 275 -9.87 5.36 13.35
N GLN A 276 -10.75 6.22 12.80
CA GLN A 276 -10.84 6.46 11.36
C GLN A 276 -9.49 6.95 10.78
N LEU A 277 -8.86 7.93 11.42
CA LEU A 277 -7.57 8.47 10.99
C LEU A 277 -6.43 7.45 11.16
N ASP A 278 -6.51 6.57 12.15
CA ASP A 278 -5.56 5.47 12.34
C ASP A 278 -5.64 4.44 11.21
N ALA A 279 -6.86 4.01 10.87
CA ALA A 279 -7.10 3.08 9.77
C ALA A 279 -6.65 3.69 8.43
N ALA A 280 -6.96 4.96 8.17
CA ALA A 280 -6.53 5.67 6.97
C ALA A 280 -5.00 5.80 6.92
N ALA A 281 -4.35 6.17 8.02
CA ALA A 281 -2.88 6.29 8.07
C ALA A 281 -2.18 4.95 7.79
N LYS A 282 -2.69 3.85 8.35
CA LYS A 282 -2.19 2.49 8.03
C LYS A 282 -2.38 2.16 6.55
N GLY A 283 -3.51 2.54 5.98
CA GLY A 283 -3.77 2.41 4.54
C GLY A 283 -2.76 3.15 3.68
N VAL A 284 -2.53 4.44 3.95
CA VAL A 284 -1.54 5.24 3.21
C VAL A 284 -0.14 4.68 3.37
N PHE A 285 0.23 4.21 4.57
CA PHE A 285 1.52 3.56 4.77
C PHE A 285 1.71 2.32 3.89
N VAL A 286 0.69 1.46 3.77
CA VAL A 286 0.75 0.30 2.85
C VAL A 286 0.89 0.77 1.41
N MET A 287 0.10 1.76 0.97
CA MET A 287 0.18 2.29 -0.40
C MET A 287 1.56 2.86 -0.75
N ILE A 288 2.23 3.53 0.20
CA ILE A 288 3.62 4.03 0.01
C ILE A 288 4.57 2.85 -0.21
N ASN A 289 4.49 1.80 0.60
CA ASN A 289 5.40 0.64 0.45
C ASN A 289 5.16 -0.13 -0.85
N ASP A 290 3.90 -0.31 -1.24
CA ASP A 290 3.54 -0.95 -2.51
C ASP A 290 4.09 -0.11 -3.67
N LEU A 291 3.92 1.21 -3.61
CA LEU A 291 4.43 2.14 -4.63
C LEU A 291 5.96 2.11 -4.75
N ASP A 292 6.68 2.10 -3.63
CA ASP A 292 8.14 1.95 -3.60
C ASP A 292 8.60 0.64 -4.24
N THR A 293 7.88 -0.45 -3.95
CA THR A 293 8.20 -1.77 -4.47
C THR A 293 7.96 -1.83 -5.97
N MET A 294 6.79 -1.38 -6.43
CA MET A 294 6.47 -1.29 -7.86
C MET A 294 7.44 -0.36 -8.59
N SER A 295 7.80 0.79 -8.01
CA SER A 295 8.74 1.73 -8.62
C SER A 295 10.11 1.10 -8.86
N ARG A 296 10.64 0.35 -7.88
CA ARG A 296 11.92 -0.38 -8.05
C ARG A 296 11.83 -1.45 -9.13
N MET A 297 10.72 -2.19 -9.18
CA MET A 297 10.50 -3.23 -10.18
C MET A 297 10.37 -2.64 -11.60
N VAL A 298 9.59 -1.56 -11.76
CA VAL A 298 9.43 -0.82 -13.02
C VAL A 298 10.78 -0.26 -13.48
N ASN A 299 11.54 0.38 -12.60
CA ASN A 299 12.86 0.92 -12.94
C ASN A 299 13.83 -0.19 -13.38
N ARG A 300 13.87 -1.32 -12.66
CA ARG A 300 14.70 -2.48 -13.02
C ARG A 300 14.38 -2.99 -14.44
N LEU A 301 13.09 -3.19 -14.73
CA LEU A 301 12.65 -3.64 -16.05
C LEU A 301 12.93 -2.60 -17.14
N ASN A 302 12.68 -1.32 -16.84
CA ASN A 302 12.95 -0.21 -17.76
C ASN A 302 14.43 -0.12 -18.12
N ASP A 303 15.32 -0.20 -17.13
CA ASP A 303 16.77 -0.18 -17.33
C ASP A 303 17.23 -1.36 -18.19
N GLU A 304 16.63 -2.54 -18.03
CA GLU A 304 16.93 -3.70 -18.87
C GLU A 304 16.48 -3.49 -20.33
N VAL A 305 15.30 -2.90 -20.56
CA VAL A 305 14.82 -2.54 -21.91
C VAL A 305 15.73 -1.49 -22.55
N GLU A 306 16.09 -0.42 -21.83
CA GLU A 306 16.97 0.63 -22.34
C GLU A 306 18.40 0.10 -22.59
N HIS A 307 18.89 -0.82 -21.76
CA HIS A 307 20.16 -1.49 -21.99
C HIS A 307 20.14 -2.32 -23.29
N LYS A 308 19.13 -3.17 -23.49
CA LYS A 308 18.98 -3.98 -24.71
C LYS A 308 18.84 -3.10 -25.96
N LYS A 309 18.12 -1.97 -25.85
CA LYS A 309 18.01 -0.96 -26.90
C LYS A 309 19.36 -0.35 -27.25
N MET A 310 20.13 0.09 -26.24
CA MET A 310 21.47 0.64 -26.43
C MET A 310 22.40 -0.36 -27.14
N VAL A 311 22.43 -1.61 -26.67
CA VAL A 311 23.26 -2.67 -27.24
C VAL A 311 22.85 -2.97 -28.70
N ALA A 312 21.54 -3.03 -28.97
CA ALA A 312 21.04 -3.21 -30.33
C ALA A 312 21.44 -2.06 -31.27
N ASP A 313 21.34 -0.81 -30.82
CA ASP A 313 21.73 0.38 -31.61
C ASP A 313 23.23 0.38 -31.94
N VAL A 314 24.07 0.00 -30.97
CA VAL A 314 25.52 -0.16 -31.19
C VAL A 314 25.79 -1.26 -32.21
N CYS A 315 25.06 -2.38 -32.13
CA CYS A 315 25.21 -3.49 -33.07
C CYS A 315 24.79 -3.09 -34.49
N VAL A 316 23.65 -2.40 -34.66
CA VAL A 316 23.19 -1.87 -35.96
C VAL A 316 24.29 -1.04 -36.62
N LYS A 317 24.91 -0.12 -35.87
CA LYS A 317 25.97 0.77 -36.40
C LYS A 317 27.24 0.03 -36.82
N ASN A 318 27.53 -1.14 -36.23
CA ASN A 318 28.79 -1.85 -36.41
C ASN A 318 28.68 -3.19 -37.19
N VAL A 319 27.48 -3.55 -37.64
CA VAL A 319 27.15 -4.88 -38.21
C VAL A 319 28.11 -5.37 -39.30
N ARG A 320 28.61 -4.49 -40.19
CA ARG A 320 29.43 -4.90 -41.33
C ARG A 320 30.80 -5.47 -40.93
N SER A 321 31.32 -5.11 -39.75
CA SER A 321 32.65 -5.50 -39.29
C SER A 321 32.63 -6.58 -38.21
N LYS A 322 31.47 -6.90 -37.64
CA LYS A 322 31.33 -7.65 -36.37
C LYS A 322 30.12 -8.60 -36.36
N CYS A 323 29.90 -9.35 -37.45
CA CYS A 323 28.72 -10.23 -37.61
C CYS A 323 28.61 -11.32 -36.52
N GLU A 324 29.72 -11.87 -36.04
CA GLU A 324 29.71 -12.87 -34.95
C GLU A 324 29.29 -12.25 -33.60
N ILE A 325 29.73 -11.03 -33.31
CA ILE A 325 29.35 -10.30 -32.09
C ILE A 325 27.84 -10.01 -32.10
N VAL A 326 27.31 -9.64 -33.27
CA VAL A 326 25.86 -9.44 -33.47
C VAL A 326 25.08 -10.73 -33.18
N LYS A 327 25.55 -11.88 -33.68
CA LYS A 327 24.92 -13.17 -33.43
C LYS A 327 24.94 -13.52 -31.94
N GLN A 328 26.06 -13.30 -31.26
CA GLN A 328 26.20 -13.52 -29.82
C GLN A 328 25.22 -12.66 -29.01
N VAL A 329 25.12 -11.36 -29.33
CA VAL A 329 24.18 -10.43 -28.67
C VAL A 329 22.72 -10.86 -28.85
N MET A 330 22.35 -11.30 -30.06
CA MET A 330 20.99 -11.79 -30.31
C MET A 330 20.67 -13.07 -29.53
N ASN A 331 21.65 -13.97 -29.38
CA ASN A 331 21.48 -15.17 -28.55
C ASN A 331 21.34 -14.81 -27.06
N GLU A 332 22.17 -13.88 -26.57
CA GLU A 332 22.08 -13.41 -25.18
C GLU A 332 20.71 -12.81 -24.86
N PHE A 333 20.13 -12.03 -25.78
CA PHE A 333 18.78 -11.49 -25.62
C PHE A 333 17.71 -12.58 -25.53
N SER A 334 17.86 -13.67 -26.29
CA SER A 334 16.98 -14.84 -26.21
C SER A 334 17.17 -15.60 -24.89
N ASP A 335 18.42 -15.80 -24.46
CA ASP A 335 18.72 -16.54 -23.22
C ASP A 335 18.22 -15.81 -21.97
N GLN A 336 18.22 -14.48 -21.98
CA GLN A 336 17.76 -13.65 -20.87
C GLN A 336 16.24 -13.40 -20.89
N GLU A 337 15.53 -13.81 -21.94
CA GLU A 337 14.11 -13.51 -22.09
C GLU A 337 13.25 -14.11 -20.99
N GLY A 338 13.47 -15.39 -20.65
CA GLY A 338 12.68 -16.07 -19.61
C GLY A 338 12.72 -15.32 -18.30
N ARG A 339 13.93 -14.91 -17.88
CA ARG A 339 14.15 -14.12 -16.66
C ARG A 339 13.46 -12.76 -16.72
N PHE A 340 13.47 -12.10 -17.87
CA PHE A 340 12.78 -10.82 -18.05
C PHE A 340 11.26 -10.97 -17.95
N LEU A 341 10.69 -12.02 -18.56
CA LEU A 341 9.26 -12.30 -18.49
C LEU A 341 8.81 -12.70 -17.08
N GLU A 342 9.63 -13.46 -16.35
CA GLU A 342 9.41 -13.77 -14.93
C GLU A 342 9.37 -12.49 -14.09
N GLN A 343 10.33 -11.57 -14.25
CA GLN A 343 10.31 -10.29 -13.53
C GLN A 343 9.10 -9.42 -13.87
N LEU A 344 8.62 -9.52 -15.11
CA LEU A 344 7.43 -8.82 -15.57
C LEU A 344 6.14 -9.43 -14.96
N GLU A 345 6.11 -10.75 -14.77
CA GLU A 345 5.06 -11.47 -14.05
C GLU A 345 5.09 -11.13 -12.55
N GLU A 346 6.26 -11.11 -11.91
CA GLU A 346 6.41 -10.67 -10.51
C GLU A 346 5.82 -9.26 -10.28
N LEU A 347 6.10 -8.33 -11.20
CA LEU A 347 5.53 -6.99 -11.13
C LEU A 347 4.00 -7.01 -11.30
N GLU A 348 3.48 -7.79 -12.25
CA GLU A 348 2.04 -7.92 -12.47
C GLU A 348 1.32 -8.48 -11.24
N GLU A 349 1.86 -9.53 -10.62
CA GLU A 349 1.33 -10.10 -9.38
C GLU A 349 1.33 -9.07 -8.24
N HIS A 350 2.41 -8.30 -8.11
CA HIS A 350 2.50 -7.25 -7.09
C HIS A 350 1.48 -6.12 -7.32
N VAL A 351 1.18 -5.78 -8.58
CA VAL A 351 0.12 -4.81 -8.91
C VAL A 351 -1.26 -5.33 -8.45
N TYR A 352 -1.57 -6.62 -8.68
CA TYR A 352 -2.82 -7.22 -8.18
C TYR A 352 -2.88 -7.26 -6.66
N LEU A 353 -1.75 -7.50 -6.00
CA LEU A 353 -1.64 -7.43 -4.54
C LEU A 353 -1.94 -6.01 -4.05
N CYS A 354 -1.43 -4.98 -4.72
CA CYS A 354 -1.73 -3.58 -4.39
C CYS A 354 -3.24 -3.29 -4.48
N PHE A 355 -3.91 -3.68 -5.56
CA PHE A 355 -5.37 -3.56 -5.69
C PHE A 355 -6.13 -4.21 -4.51
N LEU A 356 -5.71 -5.42 -4.12
CA LEU A 356 -6.31 -6.15 -3.01
C LEU A 356 -6.12 -5.39 -1.69
N MET A 357 -4.91 -4.92 -1.42
CA MET A 357 -4.55 -4.23 -0.19
C MET A 357 -5.22 -2.87 -0.07
N VAL A 358 -5.27 -2.10 -1.15
CA VAL A 358 -6.03 -0.84 -1.24
C VAL A 358 -7.51 -1.08 -0.97
N SER A 359 -8.12 -2.09 -1.61
CA SER A 359 -9.53 -2.39 -1.43
C SER A 359 -9.85 -2.85 0.00
N LYS A 360 -8.97 -3.68 0.58
CA LYS A 360 -9.09 -4.08 1.99
C LYS A 360 -8.99 -2.87 2.92
N SER A 361 -8.03 -1.99 2.66
CA SER A 361 -7.85 -0.77 3.44
C SER A 361 -9.08 0.14 3.37
N ARG A 362 -9.65 0.37 2.17
CA ARG A 362 -10.84 1.20 2.00
C ARG A 362 -12.04 0.63 2.76
N ARG A 363 -12.23 -0.69 2.75
CA ARG A 363 -13.27 -1.36 3.56
C ARG A 363 -13.08 -1.12 5.05
N LEU A 364 -11.86 -1.24 5.56
CA LEU A 364 -11.56 -1.00 6.97
C LEU A 364 -11.84 0.45 7.36
N VAL A 365 -11.44 1.43 6.55
CA VAL A 365 -11.76 2.84 6.80
C VAL A 365 -13.27 3.08 6.75
N MET A 366 -13.96 2.48 5.79
CA MET A 366 -15.41 2.60 5.65
C MET A 366 -16.18 2.05 6.85
N GLN A 367 -15.76 0.91 7.39
CA GLN A 367 -16.33 0.31 8.61
C GLN A 367 -16.19 1.22 9.84
N GLN A 368 -15.24 2.16 9.84
CA GLN A 368 -15.12 3.14 10.92
C GLN A 368 -16.02 4.37 10.69
N ILE A 369 -16.43 4.63 9.44
CA ILE A 369 -17.25 5.79 9.03
C ILE A 369 -18.75 5.52 9.15
N ILE A 370 -19.18 4.33 8.72
CA ILE A 370 -20.54 3.81 8.94
C ILE A 370 -20.63 3.39 10.41
#